data_AF-A0A538FGZ0-F1
#
_entry.id   AF-A0A538FGZ0-F1
#
_cell.length_a   1.000
_cell.length_b   1.000
_cell.length_c   1.000
_cell.angle_alpha   90.00
_cell.angle_beta   90.00
_cell.angle_gamma   90.00
#
_symmetry.space_group_name_H-M   'P 1'
#
loop_
_entity.id
_entity.type
_entity.pdbx_description
1 polymer ?
#
loop_
_entity_poly.entity_id
_entity_poly.type
_entity_poly.pdbx_seq_one_letter_code
_entity_poly.pdbx_strand_id
1 'polypeptide(L)'
;MLENEPLTGREIRRLLGTSDRKAVDRAVSRLQRRLVLTNAGAAEQSQGWRAIRQDLFARRWRRSLRRLPAEDEARRELALAVVAAATDEASAADVAAALGWRRKVAESVLRDLTAAGRVGAREEDGLQLWST
;
A
#
# COMPACT_ATOMS: atom_id res chain seq x y z
N MET A 1 20.57 7.69 0.93
CA MET A 1 19.17 8.13 1.15
C MET A 1 19.05 9.52 0.56
N LEU A 2 17.95 9.86 -0.12
CA LEU A 2 17.76 11.15 -0.79
C LEU A 2 17.88 12.30 0.24
N GLU A 3 18.91 13.14 0.07
CA GLU A 3 19.38 14.13 1.05
C GLU A 3 18.56 15.43 1.09
N ASN A 4 17.70 15.66 0.08
CA ASN A 4 16.96 16.91 -0.04
C ASN A 4 15.78 17.00 0.94
N GLU A 5 15.59 18.14 1.60
CA GLU A 5 14.40 18.45 2.41
C GLU A 5 13.08 18.40 1.60
N PRO A 6 11.89 18.43 2.22
CA PRO A 6 10.62 18.52 1.48
C PRO A 6 10.55 19.76 0.59
N LEU A 7 10.22 19.57 -0.69
CA LEU A 7 10.23 20.64 -1.70
C LEU A 7 8.84 20.89 -2.27
N THR A 8 8.54 22.15 -2.55
CA THR A 8 7.40 22.56 -3.38
C THR A 8 7.66 22.22 -4.85
N GLY A 9 6.60 22.13 -5.66
CA GLY A 9 6.75 21.90 -7.10
C GLY A 9 7.61 22.94 -7.83
N ARG A 10 7.63 24.19 -7.33
CA ARG A 10 8.51 25.25 -7.87
C ARG A 10 9.99 24.98 -7.55
N GLU A 11 10.28 24.57 -6.33
CA GLU A 11 11.65 24.23 -5.91
C GLU A 11 12.16 22.98 -6.65
N ILE A 12 11.30 21.97 -6.85
CA ILE A 12 11.62 20.79 -7.68
C ILE A 12 12.00 21.22 -9.10
N ARG A 13 11.21 22.08 -9.74
CA ARG A 13 11.52 22.61 -11.08
C ARG A 13 12.85 23.35 -11.13
N ARG A 14 13.11 24.20 -10.13
CA ARG A 14 14.37 24.96 -10.02
C ARG A 14 15.56 24.03 -9.89
N LEU A 15 15.46 23.00 -9.05
CA LEU A 15 16.52 22.01 -8.82
C LEU A 15 16.80 21.19 -10.08
N LEU A 16 15.77 20.86 -10.85
CA LEU A 16 15.89 20.14 -12.12
C LEU A 16 16.28 21.04 -13.31
N GLY A 17 16.46 22.35 -13.09
CA GLY A 17 16.82 23.30 -14.15
C GLY A 17 15.76 23.40 -15.27
N THR A 18 14.48 23.13 -14.95
CA THR A 18 13.40 23.08 -15.95
C THR A 18 12.28 24.07 -15.65
N SER A 19 11.71 24.66 -16.71
CA SER A 19 10.48 25.44 -16.65
C SER A 19 9.22 24.63 -16.96
N ASP A 20 9.36 23.35 -17.39
CA ASP A 20 8.23 22.52 -17.77
C ASP A 20 7.45 22.00 -16.54
N ARG A 21 6.48 22.82 -16.13
CA ARG A 21 5.54 22.50 -15.07
C ARG A 21 4.72 21.26 -15.34
N LYS A 22 4.22 21.07 -16.57
CA LYS A 22 3.35 19.93 -16.88
C LYS A 22 4.11 18.61 -16.82
N ALA A 23 5.37 18.57 -17.24
CA ALA A 23 6.20 17.38 -17.08
C ALA A 23 6.49 17.07 -15.62
N VAL A 24 6.86 18.07 -14.82
CA VAL A 24 7.16 17.87 -13.40
C VAL A 24 5.92 17.44 -12.62
N ASP A 25 4.77 18.09 -12.82
CA ASP A 25 3.52 17.73 -12.13
C ASP A 25 3.09 16.30 -12.51
N ARG A 26 3.22 15.89 -13.78
CA ARG A 26 2.97 14.49 -14.21
C ARG A 26 3.93 13.50 -13.56
N ALA A 27 5.21 13.85 -13.47
CA ALA A 27 6.22 12.99 -12.83
C ALA A 27 5.94 12.83 -11.33
N VAL A 28 5.65 13.92 -10.62
CA VAL A 28 5.24 13.91 -9.21
C VAL A 28 4.00 13.05 -9.00
N SER A 29 2.96 13.21 -9.83
CA SER A 29 1.74 12.38 -9.74
C SER A 29 2.01 10.89 -9.99
N ARG A 30 2.92 10.54 -10.91
CA ARG A 30 3.33 9.15 -11.14
C ARG A 30 4.12 8.60 -9.95
N LEU A 31 5.01 9.41 -9.37
CA LEU A 31 5.80 9.03 -8.20
C LEU A 31 4.93 8.90 -6.95
N GLN A 32 3.87 9.68 -6.81
CA GLN A 32 2.93 9.56 -5.70
C GLN A 32 2.33 8.16 -5.61
N ARG A 33 2.06 7.50 -6.74
CA ARG A 33 1.55 6.12 -6.76
C ARG A 33 2.60 5.06 -6.45
N ARG A 34 3.88 5.36 -6.64
CA ARG A 34 4.99 4.40 -6.52
C ARG A 34 5.76 4.51 -5.21
N LEU A 35 5.94 5.73 -4.72
CA LEU A 35 6.75 6.04 -3.55
C LEU A 35 5.90 6.55 -2.37
N VAL A 36 4.59 6.70 -2.58
CA VAL A 36 3.67 7.37 -1.66
C VAL A 36 4.24 8.73 -1.27
N LEU A 37 4.01 9.74 -2.10
CA LEU A 37 4.36 11.11 -1.72
C LEU A 37 3.35 11.61 -0.68
N THR A 38 3.85 12.29 0.34
CA THR A 38 3.05 12.86 1.42
C THR A 38 3.24 14.36 1.50
N ASN A 39 2.16 15.06 1.87
CA ASN A 39 2.20 16.49 2.08
C ASN A 39 2.93 16.78 3.40
N ALA A 40 4.10 17.37 3.31
CA ALA A 40 4.94 17.70 4.44
C ALA A 40 4.71 19.11 4.99
N GLY A 41 3.46 19.57 4.95
CA GLY A 41 3.06 20.93 5.25
C GLY A 41 3.10 21.85 4.04
N ALA A 42 2.96 23.15 4.27
CA ALA A 42 2.89 24.15 3.22
C ALA A 42 3.92 25.28 3.42
N ALA A 43 4.58 25.66 2.35
CA ALA A 43 5.49 26.80 2.26
C ALA A 43 4.70 28.10 2.08
N GLU A 44 5.04 29.11 2.87
CA GLU A 44 4.59 30.48 2.61
C GLU A 44 5.10 30.97 1.26
N GLN A 45 4.30 31.76 0.56
CA GLN A 45 4.67 32.36 -0.72
C GLN A 45 4.45 33.87 -0.66
N SER A 46 5.32 34.62 -1.33
CA SER A 46 5.23 36.08 -1.38
C SER A 46 3.93 36.59 -2.01
N GLN A 47 3.28 35.77 -2.84
CA GLN A 47 1.95 36.02 -3.39
C GLN A 47 1.19 34.71 -3.60
N GLY A 48 -0.13 34.75 -3.39
CA GLY A 48 -1.04 33.62 -3.59
C GLY A 48 -1.13 32.67 -2.40
N TRP A 49 -1.74 31.51 -2.63
CA TRP A 49 -1.98 30.49 -1.61
C TRP A 49 -0.68 29.75 -1.25
N ARG A 50 -0.58 29.23 -0.03
CA ARG A 50 0.60 28.44 0.42
C ARG A 50 0.84 27.24 -0.49
N ALA A 51 2.11 26.97 -0.83
CA ALA A 51 2.48 25.83 -1.68
C ALA A 51 2.69 24.57 -0.86
N ILE A 52 2.13 23.45 -1.30
CA ILE A 52 2.35 22.16 -0.64
C ILE A 52 3.81 21.72 -0.82
N ARG A 53 4.46 21.33 0.28
CA ARG A 53 5.77 20.64 0.24
C ARG A 53 5.54 19.14 0.09
N GLN A 54 6.19 18.56 -0.91
CA GLN A 54 6.17 17.13 -1.18
C GLN A 54 7.33 16.46 -0.47
N ASP A 55 7.05 15.33 0.18
CA ASP A 55 8.05 14.48 0.83
C ASP A 55 7.79 13.00 0.54
N LEU A 56 8.81 12.16 0.72
CA LEU A 56 8.67 10.72 0.69
C LEU A 56 8.02 10.25 1.98
N PHE A 57 6.92 9.50 1.88
CA PHE A 57 6.25 8.91 3.05
C PHE A 57 7.23 8.13 3.93
N ALA A 58 8.07 7.30 3.30
CA ALA A 58 9.10 6.51 3.96
C ALA A 58 10.05 7.34 4.84
N ARG A 59 10.38 8.57 4.40
CA ARG A 59 11.28 9.46 5.13
C ARG A 59 10.53 10.18 6.26
N ARG A 60 9.39 10.80 5.95
CA ARG A 60 8.59 11.57 6.92
C ARG A 60 8.15 10.72 8.10
N TRP A 61 7.70 9.50 7.81
CA TRP A 61 7.15 8.60 8.81
C TRP A 61 8.14 7.55 9.29
N ARG A 62 9.43 7.67 8.98
CA ARG A 62 10.46 6.67 9.28
C ARG A 62 10.39 6.09 10.69
N ARG A 63 10.11 6.94 11.69
CA ARG A 63 10.00 6.54 13.11
C ARG A 63 8.74 5.73 13.43
N SER A 64 7.69 5.90 12.64
CA SER A 64 6.40 5.21 12.75
C SER A 64 6.32 3.99 11.84
N LEU A 65 7.24 3.85 10.88
CA LEU A 65 7.27 2.70 9.97
C LEU A 65 7.94 1.52 10.65
N ARG A 66 7.24 0.39 10.60
CA ARG A 66 7.78 -0.91 10.98
C ARG A 66 8.52 -1.52 9.79
N ARG A 67 9.40 -2.49 10.06
CA ARG A 67 9.93 -3.32 8.97
C ARG A 67 8.75 -4.03 8.29
N LEU A 68 8.79 -4.09 6.96
CA LEU A 68 7.82 -4.87 6.22
C LEU A 68 8.00 -6.35 6.63
N PRO A 69 6.89 -7.07 6.87
CA PRO A 69 6.95 -8.51 7.14
C PRO A 69 7.56 -9.25 5.94
N ALA A 70 8.03 -10.47 6.19
CA ALA A 70 8.43 -11.36 5.09
C ALA A 70 7.21 -11.61 4.17
N GLU A 71 7.45 -11.89 2.89
CA GLU A 71 6.37 -12.02 1.91
C GLU A 71 5.31 -13.05 2.33
N ASP A 72 5.73 -14.20 2.86
CA ASP A 72 4.80 -15.26 3.29
C ASP A 72 4.00 -14.86 4.54
N GLU A 73 4.60 -14.09 5.44
CA GLU A 73 3.91 -13.53 6.60
C GLU A 73 2.88 -12.47 6.16
N ALA A 74 3.27 -11.57 5.26
CA ALA A 74 2.37 -10.58 4.67
C ALA A 74 1.16 -11.25 4.00
N ARG A 75 1.40 -12.31 3.23
CA ARG A 75 0.33 -13.09 2.57
C ARG A 75 -0.63 -13.69 3.60
N ARG A 76 -0.10 -14.32 4.66
CA ARG A 76 -0.94 -14.89 5.74
C ARG A 76 -1.78 -13.81 6.44
N GLU A 77 -1.18 -12.67 6.78
CA GLU A 77 -1.90 -11.57 7.43
C GLU A 77 -3.00 -10.98 6.53
N LEU A 78 -2.72 -10.77 5.25
CA LEU A 78 -3.70 -10.24 4.31
C LEU A 78 -4.86 -11.23 4.06
N ALA A 79 -4.56 -12.51 3.88
CA ALA A 79 -5.58 -13.54 3.72
C ALA A 79 -6.47 -13.64 4.97
N LEU A 80 -5.86 -13.63 6.17
CA LEU A 80 -6.59 -13.63 7.43
C LEU A 80 -7.48 -12.40 7.57
N ALA A 81 -7.00 -11.20 7.20
CA ALA A 81 -7.79 -9.99 7.25
C ALA A 81 -9.02 -10.04 6.30
N VAL A 82 -8.88 -10.66 5.13
CA VAL A 82 -10.02 -10.85 4.21
C VAL A 82 -11.03 -11.83 4.79
N VAL A 83 -10.59 -12.97 5.33
CA VAL A 83 -11.49 -13.96 5.95
C VAL A 83 -12.20 -13.35 7.17
N ALA A 84 -11.48 -12.62 8.02
CA ALA A 84 -12.05 -11.95 9.19
C ALA A 84 -13.05 -10.84 8.84
N ALA A 85 -12.93 -10.25 7.64
CA ALA A 85 -13.84 -9.23 7.14
C ALA A 85 -15.05 -9.81 6.39
N ALA A 86 -15.04 -11.11 6.07
CA ALA A 86 -16.19 -11.78 5.50
C ALA A 86 -17.30 -11.84 6.56
N THR A 87 -18.55 -11.59 6.13
CA THR A 87 -19.71 -11.64 7.04
C THR A 87 -19.94 -13.04 7.61
N ASP A 88 -19.52 -14.08 6.89
CA ASP A 88 -19.68 -15.47 7.28
C ASP A 88 -18.44 -16.27 6.83
N GLU A 89 -18.52 -16.95 5.68
CA GLU A 89 -17.42 -17.74 5.14
C GLU A 89 -16.85 -17.12 3.85
N ALA A 90 -15.57 -17.42 3.57
CA ALA A 90 -14.88 -17.01 2.35
C ALA A 90 -14.29 -18.22 1.64
N SER A 91 -14.46 -18.29 0.32
CA SER A 91 -13.77 -19.26 -0.51
C SER A 91 -12.36 -18.79 -0.90
N ALA A 92 -11.54 -19.70 -1.40
CA ALA A 92 -10.25 -19.35 -2.01
C ALA A 92 -10.40 -18.40 -3.22
N ALA A 93 -11.56 -18.39 -3.89
CA ALA A 93 -11.82 -17.50 -5.00
C ALA A 93 -12.07 -16.05 -4.51
N ASP A 94 -12.76 -15.88 -3.38
CA ASP A 94 -13.04 -14.57 -2.79
C ASP A 94 -11.76 -13.89 -2.32
N VAL A 95 -10.91 -14.64 -1.62
CA VAL A 95 -9.59 -14.16 -1.17
C VAL A 95 -8.69 -13.82 -2.36
N ALA A 96 -8.69 -14.67 -3.40
CA ALA A 96 -7.93 -14.41 -4.61
C ALA A 96 -8.40 -13.16 -5.35
N ALA A 97 -9.72 -12.95 -5.46
CA ALA A 97 -10.29 -11.77 -6.09
C ALA A 97 -9.96 -10.49 -5.30
N ALA A 98 -10.10 -10.50 -3.98
CA ALA A 98 -9.83 -9.36 -3.12
C ALA A 98 -8.35 -8.94 -3.14
N LEU A 99 -7.43 -9.90 -3.18
CA LEU A 99 -5.98 -9.66 -3.11
C LEU A 99 -5.28 -9.65 -4.48
N GLY A 100 -6.02 -9.92 -5.56
CA GLY A 100 -5.47 -10.01 -6.92
C GLY A 100 -4.51 -11.19 -7.11
N TRP A 101 -4.75 -12.30 -6.40
CA TRP A 101 -3.90 -13.50 -6.44
C TRP A 101 -4.45 -14.55 -7.41
N ARG A 102 -3.60 -15.54 -7.73
CA ARG A 102 -4.10 -16.79 -8.33
C ARG A 102 -4.83 -17.59 -7.25
N ARG A 103 -5.97 -18.20 -7.60
CA ARG A 103 -6.78 -19.03 -6.69
C ARG A 103 -5.95 -20.08 -5.93
N LYS A 104 -5.04 -20.78 -6.62
CA LYS A 104 -4.16 -21.81 -6.01
C LYS A 104 -3.23 -21.23 -4.92
N VAL A 105 -2.81 -19.98 -5.04
CA VAL A 105 -1.99 -19.30 -4.02
C VAL A 105 -2.84 -18.99 -2.80
N ALA A 106 -4.04 -18.43 -2.99
CA ALA A 106 -4.97 -18.19 -1.89
C ALA A 106 -5.31 -19.49 -1.15
N GLU A 107 -5.62 -20.56 -1.88
CA GLU A 107 -5.90 -21.89 -1.32
C GLU A 107 -4.72 -22.44 -0.50
N SER A 108 -3.49 -22.32 -0.99
CA SER A 108 -2.30 -22.73 -0.24
C SER A 108 -2.13 -21.95 1.07
N VAL A 109 -2.30 -20.63 1.02
CA VAL A 109 -2.17 -19.77 2.22
C VAL A 109 -3.27 -20.07 3.24
N LEU A 110 -4.51 -20.30 2.78
CA LEU A 110 -5.63 -20.65 3.65
C LEU A 110 -5.42 -22.00 4.33
N ARG A 111 -4.86 -22.99 3.61
CA ARG A 111 -4.47 -24.28 4.21
C ARG A 111 -3.38 -24.12 5.27
N ASP A 112 -2.38 -23.28 5.03
CA ASP A 112 -1.34 -22.99 6.02
C ASP A 112 -1.96 -22.32 7.27
N LEU A 113 -2.91 -21.40 7.09
CA LEU A 113 -3.63 -20.76 8.19
C LEU A 113 -4.51 -21.74 8.97
N THR A 114 -5.20 -22.67 8.29
CA THR A 114 -5.96 -23.75 8.92
C THR A 114 -5.04 -24.67 9.72
N ALA A 115 -3.90 -25.09 9.14
CA ALA A 115 -2.91 -25.93 9.82
C ALA A 115 -2.32 -25.24 11.07
N ALA A 116 -2.19 -23.91 11.04
CA ALA A 116 -1.79 -23.10 12.17
C ALA A 116 -2.93 -22.79 13.17
N GLY A 117 -4.14 -23.32 12.96
CA GLY A 117 -5.30 -23.10 13.82
C GLY A 117 -5.82 -21.66 13.84
N ARG A 118 -5.56 -20.89 12.78
CA ARG A 118 -5.91 -19.46 12.69
C ARG A 118 -7.25 -19.19 12.02
N VAL A 119 -7.77 -20.17 11.28
CA VAL A 119 -9.08 -20.16 10.60
C VAL A 119 -9.64 -21.58 10.60
N GLY A 120 -10.96 -21.70 10.69
CA GLY A 120 -11.69 -22.93 10.42
C GLY A 120 -11.78 -23.21 8.92
N ALA A 121 -11.95 -24.48 8.56
CA ALA A 121 -12.23 -24.89 7.19
C ALA A 121 -13.41 -25.87 7.19
N ARG A 122 -14.35 -25.66 6.27
CA ARG A 122 -15.52 -26.50 6.04
C ARG A 122 -15.65 -26.79 4.55
N GLU A 123 -16.22 -27.94 4.21
CA GLU A 123 -16.61 -28.27 2.85
C GLU A 123 -18.13 -28.20 2.72
N GLU A 124 -18.61 -27.51 1.68
CA GLU A 124 -20.03 -27.40 1.33
C GLU A 124 -20.17 -27.41 -0.19
N ASP A 125 -21.03 -28.29 -0.72
CA ASP A 125 -21.27 -28.46 -2.16
C ASP A 125 -20.00 -28.62 -3.02
N GLY A 126 -18.96 -29.28 -2.47
CA GLY A 126 -17.66 -29.48 -3.13
C GLY A 126 -16.77 -28.23 -3.16
N LEU A 127 -17.14 -27.17 -2.44
CA LEU A 127 -16.35 -25.97 -2.23
C LEU A 127 -15.76 -25.97 -0.82
N GLN A 128 -14.48 -25.64 -0.73
CA GLN A 128 -13.83 -25.41 0.55
C GLN A 128 -14.02 -23.95 0.95
N LEU A 129 -14.54 -23.74 2.16
CA LEU A 129 -14.91 -22.46 2.75
C LEU A 129 -14.15 -22.27 4.07
N TRP A 130 -13.76 -21.02 4.35
CA TRP A 130 -12.95 -20.64 5.50
C TRP A 130 -13.61 -19.51 6.29
N SER A 131 -13.50 -19.57 7.61
CA SER A 131 -13.99 -18.56 8.56
C SER A 131 -13.01 -18.43 9.73
N THR A 132 -13.05 -17.31 10.46
CA THR A 132 -12.19 -17.10 11.65
C THR A 132 -12.70 -17.81 12.89
#